data_AF-A0A820KTX3-F1
#
_entry.id   AF-A0A820KTX3-F1
#
_cell.length_a   1.000
_cell.length_b   1.000
_cell.length_c   1.000
_cell.angle_alpha   90.00
_cell.angle_beta   90.00
_cell.angle_gamma   90.00
#
_symmetry.space_group_name_H-M   'P 1'
#
loop_
_entity.id
_entity.type
_entity.pdbx_description
1 polymer ?
#
loop_
_entity_poly.entity_id
_entity_poly.type
_entity_poly.pdbx_seq_one_letter_code
_entity_poly.pdbx_strand_id
1 'polypeptide(L)'
;LAIDKTGSIYVSDWENHQIRRQKREDAKVGEIVAGGNGEGNSLKQLSHPQGVVVDHLGQIYVADERNHRVVRWCEGDDEGEIVVGGNGFGTQSNQLNYPRGLSFDNEENLYVVDQNNHRIQKYEKI
;
A
#
# COMPACT_ATOMS: atom_id res chain seq x y z
N LEU A 1 -7.56 5.83 1.81
CA LEU A 1 -7.30 7.27 1.60
C LEU A 1 -6.10 7.65 2.45
N ALA A 2 -5.11 8.34 1.88
CA ALA A 2 -4.02 8.97 2.62
C ALA A 2 -3.80 10.40 2.14
N ILE A 3 -3.12 11.21 2.95
CA ILE A 3 -2.75 12.58 2.63
C ILE A 3 -1.27 12.73 2.98
N ASP A 4 -0.46 13.21 2.05
CA ASP A 4 0.97 13.47 2.30
C ASP A 4 1.22 14.86 2.91
N LYS A 5 2.48 15.18 3.20
CA LYS A 5 2.89 16.49 3.75
C LYS A 5 2.62 17.69 2.82
N THR A 6 2.45 17.45 1.52
CA THR A 6 2.12 18.51 0.53
C THR A 6 0.61 18.76 0.47
N GLY A 7 -0.18 17.86 1.05
CA GLY A 7 -1.63 17.85 0.98
C GLY A 7 -2.18 17.12 -0.24
N SER A 8 -1.35 16.34 -0.94
CA SER A 8 -1.80 15.48 -2.03
C SER A 8 -2.56 14.28 -1.45
N ILE A 9 -3.65 13.90 -2.10
CA ILE A 9 -4.58 12.87 -1.65
C ILE A 9 -4.32 11.58 -2.44
N TYR A 10 -4.22 10.45 -1.74
CA TYR A 10 -4.00 9.13 -2.31
C TYR A 10 -5.23 8.27 -2.05
N VAL A 11 -5.79 7.71 -3.12
CA VAL A 11 -7.01 6.90 -3.07
C VAL A 11 -6.69 5.51 -3.57
N SER A 12 -7.02 4.50 -2.76
CA SER A 12 -7.06 3.11 -3.20
C SER A 12 -8.31 2.91 -4.05
N ASP A 13 -8.10 2.66 -5.34
CA ASP A 13 -9.16 2.43 -6.31
C ASP A 13 -9.33 0.91 -6.45
N TRP A 14 -10.09 0.34 -5.50
CA TRP A 14 -10.15 -1.09 -5.20
C TRP A 14 -10.53 -1.96 -6.42
N GLU A 15 -11.56 -1.55 -7.18
CA GLU A 15 -12.02 -2.24 -8.39
C GLU A 15 -11.08 -2.09 -9.58
N ASN A 16 -10.29 -1.02 -9.62
CA ASN A 16 -9.36 -0.76 -10.72
C ASN A 16 -7.93 -1.22 -10.42
N HIS A 17 -7.71 -1.86 -9.27
CA HIS A 17 -6.41 -2.45 -8.88
C HIS A 17 -5.26 -1.44 -8.96
N GLN A 18 -5.49 -0.22 -8.47
CA GLN A 18 -4.53 0.88 -8.58
C GLN A 18 -4.63 1.86 -7.41
N ILE A 19 -3.58 2.65 -7.21
CA ILE A 19 -3.61 3.83 -6.34
C ILE A 19 -3.59 5.07 -7.22
N ARG A 20 -4.53 5.98 -6.98
CA ARG A 20 -4.57 7.29 -7.64
C ARG A 20 -4.10 8.38 -6.70
N ARG A 21 -3.26 9.29 -7.19
CA ARG A 21 -2.84 10.51 -6.49
C ARG A 21 -3.55 11.71 -7.11
N GLN A 22 -4.10 12.56 -6.26
CA GLN A 22 -4.60 13.87 -6.60
C GLN A 22 -3.73 14.94 -5.95
N LYS A 23 -2.96 15.68 -6.74
CA LYS A 23 -2.15 16.79 -6.23
C LYS A 23 -3.06 17.91 -5.74
N ARG A 24 -2.69 18.56 -4.63
CA ARG A 24 -3.44 19.69 -4.07
C ARG A 24 -3.49 20.89 -5.03
N GLU A 25 -2.38 21.15 -5.71
CA GLU A 25 -2.19 22.28 -6.62
C GLU A 25 -2.89 22.12 -7.98
N ASP A 26 -3.20 20.88 -8.37
CA ASP A 26 -3.95 20.57 -9.59
C ASP A 26 -5.00 19.49 -9.31
N ALA A 27 -6.01 19.86 -8.51
CA ALA A 27 -7.05 18.94 -8.03
C ALA A 27 -7.97 18.34 -9.12
N LYS A 28 -7.71 18.61 -10.40
CA LYS A 28 -8.59 18.20 -11.52
C LYS A 28 -8.13 16.94 -12.24
N VAL A 29 -6.86 16.57 -12.12
CA VAL A 29 -6.29 15.39 -12.81
C VAL A 29 -5.68 14.44 -11.79
N GLY A 30 -6.25 13.24 -11.68
CA GLY A 30 -5.69 12.16 -10.88
C GLY A 30 -4.73 11.31 -11.72
N GLU A 31 -3.55 11.04 -11.19
CA GLU A 31 -2.55 10.18 -11.83
C GLU A 31 -2.45 8.82 -11.11
N ILE A 32 -2.01 7.79 -11.83
CA ILE A 32 -1.77 6.46 -11.25
C ILE A 32 -0.35 6.46 -10.71
N VAL A 33 -0.20 6.08 -9.43
CA VAL A 33 1.10 6.09 -8.72
C VAL A 33 1.53 4.72 -8.21
N ALA A 34 0.63 3.72 -8.27
CA ALA A 34 0.94 2.32 -8.02
C ALA A 34 -0.10 1.43 -8.72
N GLY A 35 0.34 0.30 -9.28
CA GLY A 35 -0.52 -0.60 -10.06
C GLY A 35 -0.90 -0.03 -11.43
N GLY A 36 -2.15 -0.22 -11.85
CA GLY A 36 -2.66 0.26 -13.15
C GLY A 36 -2.40 -0.67 -14.34
N ASN A 37 -1.74 -1.81 -14.11
CA ASN A 37 -1.48 -2.84 -15.13
C ASN A 37 -2.48 -4.03 -15.05
N GLY A 38 -3.70 -3.75 -14.60
CA GLY A 38 -4.74 -4.75 -14.33
C GLY A 38 -4.51 -5.55 -13.04
N GLU A 39 -5.45 -6.44 -12.74
CA GLU A 39 -5.35 -7.36 -11.60
C GLU A 39 -4.21 -8.37 -11.80
N GLY A 40 -3.39 -8.58 -10.77
CA GLY A 40 -2.40 -9.65 -10.76
C GLY A 40 -1.47 -9.60 -9.55
N ASN A 41 -0.47 -10.49 -9.54
CA ASN A 41 0.48 -10.63 -8.43
C ASN A 41 1.93 -10.26 -8.82
N SER A 42 2.17 -9.83 -10.05
CA SER A 42 3.48 -9.27 -10.43
C SER A 42 3.76 -7.99 -9.63
N LEU A 43 5.01 -7.52 -9.63
CA LEU A 43 5.39 -6.28 -8.95
C LEU A 43 4.84 -5.02 -9.63
N LYS A 44 4.35 -5.15 -10.87
CA LYS A 44 3.69 -4.07 -11.62
C LYS A 44 2.18 -4.00 -11.39
N GLN A 45 1.64 -4.96 -10.66
CA GLN A 45 0.20 -5.16 -10.49
C GLN A 45 -0.18 -5.18 -9.01
N LEU A 46 -1.44 -4.85 -8.77
CA LEU A 46 -2.11 -4.99 -7.49
C LEU A 46 -3.32 -5.92 -7.68
N SER A 47 -3.86 -6.43 -6.59
CA SER A 47 -5.19 -7.04 -6.56
C SER A 47 -5.98 -6.54 -5.37
N HIS A 48 -6.97 -5.69 -5.67
CA HIS A 48 -7.94 -5.16 -4.73
C HIS A 48 -7.27 -4.37 -3.57
N PRO A 49 -6.45 -3.35 -3.87
CA PRO A 49 -5.72 -2.63 -2.84
C PRO A 49 -6.66 -1.93 -1.84
N GLN A 50 -6.36 -2.01 -0.55
CA GLN A 50 -7.19 -1.47 0.54
C GLN A 50 -6.57 -0.24 1.19
N GLY A 51 -5.68 -0.43 2.17
CA GLY A 51 -4.98 0.66 2.82
C GLY A 51 -3.90 1.24 1.93
N VAL A 52 -3.75 2.56 2.01
CA VAL A 52 -2.61 3.28 1.46
C VAL A 52 -2.12 4.24 2.54
N VAL A 53 -0.81 4.34 2.71
CA VAL A 53 -0.14 5.37 3.52
C VAL A 53 1.07 5.90 2.76
N VAL A 54 1.48 7.12 3.10
CA VAL A 54 2.67 7.76 2.52
C VAL A 54 3.58 8.15 3.66
N ASP A 55 4.86 7.79 3.56
CA ASP A 55 5.84 8.14 4.58
C ASP A 55 6.36 9.59 4.43
N HIS A 56 7.32 9.98 5.28
CA HIS A 56 7.90 11.33 5.26
C HIS A 56 8.80 11.59 4.02
N LEU A 57 9.28 10.53 3.37
CA LEU A 57 10.06 10.56 2.13
C LEU A 57 9.16 10.65 0.89
N GLY A 58 7.86 10.37 1.02
CA GLY A 58 6.91 10.33 -0.08
C GLY A 58 6.74 8.94 -0.70
N GLN A 59 7.26 7.89 -0.08
CA GLN A 59 7.06 6.52 -0.53
C GLN A 59 5.65 6.04 -0.18
N ILE A 60 5.05 5.30 -1.11
CA ILE A 60 3.65 4.90 -1.07
C ILE A 60 3.58 3.43 -0.69
N TYR A 61 2.97 3.14 0.45
CA TYR A 61 2.79 1.77 0.94
C TYR A 61 1.34 1.36 0.76
N VAL A 62 1.12 0.20 0.14
CA VAL A 62 -0.20 -0.29 -0.23
C VAL A 62 -0.44 -1.67 0.35
N ALA A 63 -1.57 -1.85 1.02
CA ALA A 63 -2.06 -3.16 1.40
C ALA A 63 -2.69 -3.81 0.17
N ASP A 64 -1.93 -4.72 -0.45
CA ASP A 64 -2.33 -5.47 -1.63
C ASP A 64 -3.14 -6.71 -1.18
N GLU A 65 -4.43 -6.46 -0.87
CA GLU A 65 -5.30 -7.30 -0.04
C GLU A 65 -5.31 -8.77 -0.49
N ARG A 66 -5.61 -9.02 -1.77
CA ARG A 66 -5.73 -10.39 -2.31
C ARG A 66 -4.40 -11.05 -2.61
N ASN A 67 -3.31 -10.29 -2.67
CA ASN A 67 -1.96 -10.84 -2.78
C ASN A 67 -1.30 -11.05 -1.42
N HIS A 68 -1.97 -10.70 -0.32
CA HIS A 68 -1.52 -10.96 1.05
C HIS A 68 -0.14 -10.38 1.35
N ARG A 69 0.08 -9.14 0.91
CA ARG A 69 1.35 -8.43 1.03
C ARG A 69 1.14 -6.94 1.21
N VAL A 70 2.18 -6.26 1.68
CA VAL A 70 2.32 -4.81 1.58
C VAL A 70 3.43 -4.52 0.59
N VAL A 71 3.15 -3.63 -0.34
CA VAL A 71 4.09 -3.25 -1.41
C VAL A 71 4.34 -1.75 -1.35
N ARG A 72 5.61 -1.38 -1.52
CA ARG A 72 6.09 0.01 -1.53
C ARG A 72 6.35 0.45 -2.98
N TRP A 73 5.98 1.69 -3.31
CA TRP A 73 6.35 2.38 -4.54
C TRP A 73 6.98 3.73 -4.23
N CYS A 74 8.04 4.09 -4.94
CA CYS A 74 8.55 5.45 -5.02
C CYS A 74 7.97 6.16 -6.25
N GLU A 75 8.02 7.49 -6.23
CA GLU A 75 7.60 8.28 -7.38
C GLU A 75 8.49 7.99 -8.60
N GLY A 76 7.85 7.59 -9.70
CA GLY A 76 8.52 7.24 -10.96
C GLY A 76 8.91 5.76 -11.08
N ASP A 77 8.63 4.93 -10.08
CA ASP A 77 8.88 3.49 -10.18
C ASP A 77 7.90 2.81 -11.16
N ASP A 78 8.44 1.91 -11.99
CA ASP A 78 7.65 1.05 -12.89
C ASP A 78 7.08 -0.19 -12.19
N GLU A 79 7.62 -0.56 -11.02
CA GLU A 79 7.23 -1.73 -10.23
C GLU A 79 7.41 -1.47 -8.74
N GLY A 80 6.66 -2.19 -7.91
CA GLY A 80 6.72 -2.06 -6.46
C GLY A 80 7.67 -3.06 -5.81
N GLU A 81 7.96 -2.83 -4.54
CA GLU A 81 8.79 -3.70 -3.71
C GLU A 81 7.97 -4.30 -2.56
N ILE A 82 8.02 -5.62 -2.40
CA ILE A 82 7.35 -6.27 -1.26
C ILE A 82 8.14 -5.98 0.00
N VAL A 83 7.54 -5.23 0.93
CA VAL A 83 8.16 -4.87 2.22
C VAL A 83 7.62 -5.70 3.38
N VAL A 84 6.40 -6.24 3.25
CA VAL A 84 5.78 -7.14 4.25
C VAL A 84 4.97 -8.23 3.55
N GLY A 85 5.02 -9.45 4.07
CA GLY A 85 4.25 -10.57 3.53
C GLY A 85 4.88 -11.13 2.26
N GLY A 86 4.06 -11.54 1.29
CA GLY A 86 4.54 -12.15 0.04
C GLY A 86 5.02 -13.60 0.16
N ASN A 87 5.05 -14.16 1.38
CA ASN A 87 5.41 -15.55 1.67
C ASN A 87 4.18 -16.48 1.71
N GLY A 88 3.16 -16.17 0.90
CA GLY A 88 1.85 -16.83 0.89
C GLY A 88 0.92 -16.36 2.02
N PHE A 89 -0.34 -16.79 1.93
CA PHE A 89 -1.34 -16.54 2.97
C PHE A 89 -1.06 -17.41 4.20
N GLY A 90 -1.26 -16.87 5.40
CA GLY A 90 -1.11 -17.66 6.63
C GLY A 90 -0.99 -16.82 7.89
N THR A 91 -0.67 -17.46 9.00
CA THR A 91 -0.63 -16.87 10.36
C THR A 91 0.78 -16.67 10.90
N GLN A 92 1.82 -17.06 10.15
CA GLN A 92 3.21 -16.82 10.54
C GLN A 92 3.53 -15.32 10.55
N SER A 93 4.63 -14.92 11.21
CA SER A 93 5.02 -13.51 11.37
C SER A 93 5.39 -12.82 10.05
N ASN A 94 5.83 -13.59 9.06
CA ASN A 94 6.17 -13.13 7.71
C ASN A 94 5.04 -13.38 6.70
N GLN A 95 3.85 -13.74 7.16
CA GLN A 95 2.65 -13.98 6.36
C GLN A 95 1.53 -13.03 6.78
N LEU A 96 0.64 -12.74 5.83
CA LEU A 96 -0.55 -11.93 6.02
C LEU A 96 -1.78 -12.67 5.48
N ASN A 97 -2.96 -12.21 5.88
CA ASN A 97 -4.24 -12.76 5.47
C ASN A 97 -5.25 -11.61 5.29
N TYR A 98 -5.40 -11.16 4.03
CA TYR A 98 -6.19 -10.00 3.62
C TYR A 98 -5.82 -8.72 4.41
N PRO A 99 -4.58 -8.20 4.28
CA PRO A 99 -4.20 -6.97 4.96
C PRO A 99 -5.06 -5.80 4.49
N ARG A 100 -5.45 -4.92 5.42
CA ARG A 100 -6.30 -3.76 5.13
C ARG A 100 -5.68 -2.44 5.52
N GLY A 101 -5.82 -2.05 6.78
CA GLY A 101 -5.31 -0.78 7.29
C GLY A 101 -3.79 -0.79 7.42
N LEU A 102 -3.18 0.34 7.08
CA LEU A 102 -1.76 0.63 7.27
C LEU A 102 -1.62 1.93 8.07
N SER A 103 -0.59 2.03 8.90
CA SER A 103 -0.24 3.27 9.59
C SER A 103 1.23 3.24 10.01
N PHE A 104 1.90 4.38 9.99
CA PHE A 104 3.23 4.55 10.56
C PHE A 104 3.15 5.23 11.93
N ASP A 105 4.03 4.86 12.85
CA ASP A 105 4.33 5.70 14.02
C ASP A 105 5.46 6.70 13.72
N ASN A 106 5.78 7.54 14.70
CA ASN A 106 6.82 8.57 14.58
C ASN A 106 8.25 8.00 14.50
N GLU A 107 8.43 6.70 14.75
CA GLU A 107 9.71 5.99 14.63
C GLU A 107 9.79 5.21 13.32
N GLU A 108 8.88 5.47 12.37
CA GLU A 108 8.81 4.82 11.07
C GLU A 108 8.54 3.31 11.15
N ASN A 109 7.90 2.85 12.23
CA ASN A 109 7.42 1.48 12.30
C ASN A 109 6.06 1.38 11.59
N LEU A 110 5.91 0.40 10.70
CA LEU A 110 4.65 0.12 10.00
C LEU A 110 3.77 -0.81 10.82
N TYR A 111 2.51 -0.41 11.02
CA TYR A 111 1.45 -1.23 11.58
C TYR A 111 0.54 -1.71 10.46
N VAL A 112 0.35 -3.03 10.38
CA VAL A 112 -0.49 -3.68 9.37
C VAL A 112 -1.67 -4.35 10.07
N VAL A 113 -2.89 -3.96 9.70
CA VAL A 113 -4.11 -4.67 10.09
C VAL A 113 -4.21 -5.95 9.25
N ASP A 114 -3.85 -7.07 9.86
CA ASP A 114 -3.90 -8.41 9.27
C ASP A 114 -5.29 -9.00 9.52
N GLN A 115 -6.25 -8.56 8.70
CA GLN A 115 -7.69 -8.59 9.00
C GLN A 115 -8.20 -9.98 9.36
N ASN A 116 -7.94 -10.97 8.50
CA ASN A 116 -8.52 -12.31 8.67
C ASN A 116 -7.76 -13.16 9.69
N ASN A 117 -6.59 -12.69 10.14
CA ASN A 117 -5.89 -13.24 11.30
C ASN A 117 -6.28 -12.53 12.61
N HIS A 118 -7.18 -11.54 12.55
CA HIS A 118 -7.69 -10.81 13.72
C HIS A 118 -6.58 -10.18 14.58
N ARG A 119 -5.52 -9.68 13.94
CA ARG A 119 -4.36 -9.10 14.62
C ARG A 119 -3.86 -7.83 13.94
N ILE A 120 -3.02 -7.11 14.66
CA ILE A 120 -2.17 -6.05 14.12
C ILE A 120 -0.73 -6.53 14.24
N GLN A 121 0.05 -6.38 13.18
CA GLN A 121 1.49 -6.65 13.19
C GLN A 121 2.26 -5.34 13.07
N LYS A 122 3.34 -5.20 13.86
CA LYS A 122 4.29 -4.09 13.82
C LYS A 122 5.56 -4.55 13.12
N TYR A 123 6.06 -3.76 12.19
CA TYR A 123 7.32 -3.97 11.48
C TYR A 123 8.23 -2.78 11.71
N GLU A 124 9.44 -3.03 12.19
CA GLU A 124 10.39 -1.97 12.55
C GLU A 124 11.26 -1.60 11.36
N LYS A 125 11.32 -0.30 11.02
CA LYS A 125 12.28 0.30 10.07
C LYS A 125 12.34 -0.42 8.70
N ILE A 126 11.20 -0.46 8.00
CA ILE A 126 11.07 -1.06 6.66
C ILE A 126 11.26 -0.04 5.53
#